data_AF-A0A820UJD4-F1
#
_entry.id   AF-A0A820UJD4-F1
#
_cell.length_a   1.000
_cell.length_b   1.000
_cell.length_c   1.000
_cell.angle_alpha   90.00
_cell.angle_beta   90.00
_cell.angle_gamma   90.00
#
_symmetry.space_group_name_H-M   'P 1'
#
loop_
_entity.id
_entity.type
_entity.pdbx_description
1 polymer ?
#
loop_
_entity_poly.entity_id
_entity_poly.type
_entity_poly.pdbx_seq_one_letter_code
_entity_poly.pdbx_strand_id
1 'polypeptide(L)'
;MSSNAEFNLRFTKKMIEREASAAEKKYEASRKKAVSALKKSGDVETARIYAETAIQNRTSHNQFLIMASRIDSIISKIQQANAQSVMVQNMKQVNKLLEHVNKDMNISEIAKVMDQFEQVFETFDVKEQVMSNAMNQAMATSTPTDAVQNLLRQIADENNLDIGEQLNAIPTVPQTVKTPAQQEAAAQSNRLAAIRHAT
;
A
#
# COMPACT_ATOMS: atom_id res chain seq x y z
N MET A 1 -24.99 -11.26 -7.82
CA MET A 1 -23.64 -11.82 -7.94
C MET A 1 -22.58 -11.07 -7.12
N SER A 2 -22.73 -9.76 -6.83
CA SER A 2 -21.76 -8.98 -6.03
C SER A 2 -21.52 -9.46 -4.58
N SER A 3 -22.50 -10.12 -3.94
CA SER A 3 -22.39 -10.55 -2.54
C SER A 3 -21.31 -11.62 -2.30
N ASN A 4 -21.07 -12.51 -3.27
CA ASN A 4 -20.09 -13.59 -3.12
C ASN A 4 -18.64 -13.08 -3.24
N ALA A 5 -18.41 -12.09 -4.10
CA ALA A 5 -17.10 -11.44 -4.24
C ALA A 5 -16.75 -10.60 -2.99
N GLU A 6 -17.71 -9.85 -2.45
CA GLU A 6 -17.50 -9.11 -1.19
C GLU A 6 -17.18 -10.06 -0.03
N PHE A 7 -17.92 -11.17 0.08
CA PHE A 7 -17.69 -12.19 1.11
C PHE A 7 -16.28 -12.79 1.02
N ASN A 8 -15.86 -13.19 -0.19
CA ASN A 8 -14.52 -13.74 -0.41
C ASN A 8 -13.43 -12.73 -0.05
N LEU A 9 -13.58 -11.45 -0.44
CA LEU A 9 -12.61 -10.41 -0.09
C LEU A 9 -12.53 -10.16 1.41
N ARG A 10 -13.67 -10.17 2.13
CA ARG A 10 -13.69 -10.07 3.60
C ARG A 10 -12.98 -11.24 4.27
N PHE A 11 -13.17 -12.44 3.73
CA PHE A 11 -12.47 -13.63 4.21
C PHE A 11 -10.95 -13.52 3.96
N THR A 12 -10.54 -13.12 2.76
CA THR A 12 -9.14 -12.90 2.41
C THR A 12 -8.49 -11.82 3.29
N LYS A 13 -9.18 -10.69 3.53
CA LYS A 13 -8.73 -9.65 4.48
C LYS A 13 -8.40 -10.26 5.85
N LYS A 14 -9.33 -11.04 6.41
CA LYS A 14 -9.18 -11.67 7.73
C LYS A 14 -8.05 -12.71 7.76
N MET A 15 -7.83 -13.43 6.66
CA MET A 15 -6.65 -14.30 6.53
C MET A 15 -5.34 -13.51 6.55
N ILE A 16 -5.26 -12.42 5.79
CA ILE A 16 -4.06 -11.58 5.72
C ILE A 16 -3.77 -10.90 7.05
N GLU A 17 -4.79 -10.45 7.78
CA GLU A 17 -4.62 -9.90 9.14
C GLU A 17 -4.03 -10.94 10.12
N ARG A 18 -4.40 -12.22 9.96
CA ARG A 18 -3.78 -13.30 10.73
C ARG A 18 -2.32 -13.51 10.35
N GLU A 19 -1.98 -13.49 9.07
CA GLU A 19 -0.60 -13.59 8.59
C GLU A 19 0.23 -12.38 9.06
N ALA A 20 -0.34 -11.18 9.06
CA ALA A 20 0.28 -9.99 9.64
C ALA A 20 0.60 -10.21 11.14
N SER A 21 -0.37 -10.66 11.93
CA SER A 21 -0.16 -10.96 13.36
C SER A 21 0.89 -12.08 13.58
N ALA A 22 0.92 -13.08 12.70
CA ALA A 22 1.93 -14.13 12.75
C ALA A 22 3.33 -13.61 12.43
N ALA A 23 3.47 -12.73 11.42
CA ALA A 23 4.73 -12.06 11.08
C ALA A 23 5.23 -11.19 12.23
N GLU A 24 4.34 -10.49 12.95
CA GLU A 24 4.68 -9.69 14.12
C GLU A 24 5.23 -10.56 15.28
N LYS A 25 4.60 -11.71 15.53
CA LYS A 25 5.12 -12.68 16.52
C LYS A 25 6.51 -13.19 16.14
N LYS A 26 6.76 -13.43 14.84
CA LYS A 26 8.08 -13.84 14.34
C LYS A 26 9.12 -12.74 14.47
N TYR A 27 8.72 -11.48 14.26
CA TYR A 27 9.56 -10.30 14.52
C TYR A 27 9.98 -10.24 15.99
N GLU A 28 9.04 -10.29 16.92
CA GLU A 28 9.32 -10.25 18.37
C GLU A 28 10.19 -11.44 18.83
N ALA A 29 9.95 -12.63 18.30
CA ALA A 29 10.79 -13.80 18.59
C ALA A 29 12.24 -13.62 18.09
N SER A 30 12.42 -13.08 16.87
CA SER A 30 13.75 -12.85 16.29
C SER A 30 14.48 -11.71 17.00
N ARG A 31 13.75 -10.67 17.41
CA ARG A 31 14.29 -9.57 18.24
C ARG A 31 14.79 -10.08 19.59
N LYS A 32 14.02 -10.92 20.29
CA LYS A 32 14.46 -11.56 21.55
C LYS A 32 15.73 -12.40 21.36
N LYS A 33 15.83 -13.13 20.25
CA LYS A 33 17.04 -13.90 19.91
C LYS A 33 18.24 -12.98 19.68
N ALA A 34 18.08 -11.89 18.95
CA ALA A 34 19.13 -10.89 18.75
C ALA A 34 19.61 -10.29 20.09
N VAL A 35 18.69 -9.88 20.98
CA VAL A 35 19.03 -9.40 22.33
C VAL A 35 19.81 -10.46 23.12
N SER A 36 19.38 -11.72 23.06
CA SER A 36 20.05 -12.80 23.78
C SER A 36 21.45 -13.09 23.24
N ALA A 37 21.67 -12.98 21.93
CA ALA A 37 22.97 -13.16 21.29
C ALA A 37 23.95 -12.06 21.69
N LEU A 38 23.50 -10.79 21.70
CA LEU A 38 24.29 -9.65 22.17
C LEU A 38 24.66 -9.76 23.65
N LYS A 39 23.72 -10.13 24.52
CA LYS A 39 23.96 -10.20 25.97
C LYS A 39 24.84 -11.38 26.41
N LYS A 40 24.71 -12.54 25.77
CA LYS A 40 25.34 -13.78 26.25
C LYS A 40 26.69 -14.05 25.59
N SER A 41 26.81 -13.77 24.31
CA SER A 41 27.97 -14.18 23.51
C SER A 41 28.85 -13.01 23.09
N GLY A 42 28.33 -11.77 23.13
CA GLY A 42 29.01 -10.61 22.53
C GLY A 42 29.23 -10.75 21.02
N ASP A 43 28.58 -11.75 20.40
CA ASP A 43 28.72 -12.07 18.99
C ASP A 43 27.80 -11.17 18.17
N VAL A 44 28.39 -10.05 17.73
CA VAL A 44 27.74 -9.03 16.92
C VAL A 44 27.25 -9.59 15.59
N GLU A 45 27.94 -10.58 15.02
CA GLU A 45 27.61 -11.13 13.71
C GLU A 45 26.37 -12.03 13.77
N THR A 46 26.28 -12.91 14.77
CA THR A 46 25.06 -13.69 15.01
C THR A 46 23.87 -12.78 15.37
N ALA A 47 24.10 -11.73 16.15
CA ALA A 47 23.07 -10.74 16.46
C ALA A 47 22.57 -9.99 15.23
N ARG A 48 23.47 -9.65 14.29
CA ARG A 48 23.15 -9.00 13.02
C ARG A 48 22.24 -9.87 12.16
N ILE A 49 22.52 -11.17 12.04
CA ILE A 49 21.67 -12.10 11.27
C ILE A 49 20.24 -12.17 11.85
N TYR A 50 20.12 -12.24 13.17
CA TYR A 50 18.81 -12.24 13.82
C TYR A 50 18.08 -10.90 13.70
N ALA A 51 18.81 -9.78 13.71
CA ALA A 51 18.26 -8.45 13.49
C ALA A 51 17.77 -8.25 12.04
N GLU A 52 18.52 -8.73 11.05
CA GLU A 52 18.10 -8.72 9.65
C GLU A 52 16.81 -9.53 9.44
N THR A 53 16.77 -10.75 10.00
CA THR A 53 15.57 -11.59 9.99
C THR A 53 14.39 -10.90 10.69
N ALA A 54 14.63 -10.20 11.79
CA ALA A 54 13.60 -9.42 12.48
C ALA A 54 13.04 -8.33 11.55
N ILE A 55 13.91 -7.55 10.90
CA ILE A 55 13.48 -6.47 10.00
C ILE A 55 12.71 -7.01 8.81
N GLN A 56 13.16 -8.12 8.22
CA GLN A 56 12.42 -8.77 7.14
C GLN A 56 11.00 -9.17 7.57
N ASN A 57 10.84 -9.73 8.77
CA ASN A 57 9.52 -10.06 9.32
C ASN A 57 8.67 -8.80 9.58
N ARG A 58 9.27 -7.71 10.07
CA ARG A 58 8.58 -6.43 10.28
C ARG A 58 8.14 -5.79 8.95
N THR A 59 8.98 -5.84 7.92
CA THR A 59 8.61 -5.39 6.56
C THR A 59 7.48 -6.23 6.00
N SER A 60 7.52 -7.55 6.21
CA SER A 60 6.46 -8.47 5.79
C SER A 60 5.13 -8.18 6.52
N HIS A 61 5.18 -7.92 7.83
CA HIS A 61 4.03 -7.48 8.61
C HIS A 61 3.40 -6.21 8.04
N ASN A 62 4.21 -5.17 7.80
CA ASN A 62 3.73 -3.92 7.21
C ASN A 62 3.12 -4.14 5.83
N GLN A 63 3.73 -4.97 4.99
CA GLN A 63 3.20 -5.30 3.67
C GLN A 63 1.84 -6.00 3.76
N PHE A 64 1.66 -6.92 4.71
CA PHE A 64 0.36 -7.57 4.95
C PHE A 64 -0.70 -6.58 5.46
N LEU A 65 -0.35 -5.66 6.36
CA LEU A 65 -1.27 -4.61 6.80
C LEU A 65 -1.71 -3.69 5.65
N ILE A 66 -0.77 -3.30 4.79
CA ILE A 66 -1.08 -2.53 3.58
C ILE A 66 -2.00 -3.32 2.64
N MET A 67 -1.77 -4.63 2.48
CA MET A 67 -2.63 -5.46 1.64
C MET A 67 -4.04 -5.59 2.24
N ALA A 68 -4.16 -5.74 3.55
CA ALA A 68 -5.45 -5.78 4.24
C ALA A 68 -6.23 -4.46 4.08
N SER A 69 -5.56 -3.30 4.22
CA SER A 69 -6.20 -1.99 4.05
C SER A 69 -6.63 -1.72 2.61
N ARG A 70 -5.84 -2.18 1.62
CA ARG A 70 -6.22 -2.14 0.20
C ARG A 70 -7.46 -2.97 -0.08
N ILE A 71 -7.55 -4.18 0.47
CA ILE A 71 -8.73 -5.03 0.33
C ILE A 71 -9.95 -4.38 0.97
N ASP A 72 -9.80 -3.76 2.14
CA ASP A 72 -10.88 -3.02 2.79
C ASP A 72 -11.41 -1.87 1.92
N SER A 73 -10.49 -1.13 1.29
CA SER A 73 -10.84 -0.07 0.34
C SER A 73 -11.63 -0.60 -0.86
N ILE A 74 -11.27 -1.77 -1.38
CA ILE A 74 -12.00 -2.43 -2.48
C ILE A 74 -13.40 -2.87 -2.00
N ILE A 75 -13.50 -3.42 -0.80
CA ILE A 75 -14.79 -3.81 -0.20
C ILE A 75 -15.70 -2.58 -0.10
N SER A 76 -15.21 -1.44 0.42
CA SER A 76 -15.99 -0.20 0.48
C SER A 76 -16.46 0.28 -0.90
N LYS A 77 -15.61 0.20 -1.92
CA LYS A 77 -16.00 0.51 -3.31
C LYS A 77 -17.10 -0.42 -3.84
N ILE A 78 -17.02 -1.72 -3.55
CA ILE A 78 -18.07 -2.69 -3.93
C ILE A 78 -19.39 -2.36 -3.23
N GLN A 79 -19.35 -2.00 -1.95
CA GLN A 79 -20.54 -1.59 -1.21
C GLN A 79 -21.17 -0.32 -1.79
N GLN A 80 -20.34 0.68 -2.13
CA GLN A 80 -20.79 1.90 -2.79
C GLN A 80 -21.44 1.58 -4.15
N ALA A 81 -20.82 0.72 -4.96
CA ALA A 81 -21.38 0.30 -6.25
C ALA A 81 -22.69 -0.48 -6.09
N ASN A 82 -22.81 -1.33 -5.06
CA ASN A 82 -24.06 -2.04 -4.76
C ASN A 82 -25.17 -1.05 -4.36
N ALA A 83 -24.87 -0.05 -3.52
CA ALA A 83 -25.83 0.99 -3.13
C ALA A 83 -26.27 1.84 -4.35
N GLN A 84 -25.33 2.22 -5.21
CA GLN A 84 -25.63 2.90 -6.48
C GLN A 84 -26.51 2.03 -7.38
N SER A 85 -26.23 0.73 -7.50
CA SER A 85 -27.06 -0.20 -8.27
C SER A 85 -28.49 -0.27 -7.72
N VAL A 86 -28.66 -0.33 -6.40
CA VAL A 86 -29.99 -0.32 -5.77
C VAL A 86 -30.72 0.99 -6.05
N MET A 87 -30.02 2.12 -5.94
CA MET A 87 -30.57 3.43 -6.28
C MET A 87 -31.02 3.51 -7.75
N VAL A 88 -30.22 3.00 -8.69
CA VAL A 88 -30.58 2.94 -10.11
C VAL A 88 -31.82 2.07 -10.35
N GLN A 89 -31.94 0.92 -9.67
CA GLN A 89 -33.14 0.07 -9.77
C GLN A 89 -34.39 0.79 -9.23
N ASN A 90 -34.27 1.49 -8.10
CA ASN A 90 -35.36 2.30 -7.55
C ASN A 90 -35.71 3.46 -8.48
N MET A 91 -34.73 4.16 -9.04
CA MET A 91 -34.95 5.23 -10.03
C MET A 91 -35.62 4.70 -11.29
N LYS A 92 -35.31 3.47 -11.73
CA LYS A 92 -36.01 2.82 -12.84
C LYS A 92 -37.47 2.53 -12.49
N GLN A 93 -37.79 2.14 -11.26
CA GLN A 93 -39.16 1.96 -10.81
C GLN A 93 -39.92 3.29 -10.72
N VAL A 94 -39.28 4.34 -10.19
CA VAL A 94 -39.83 5.70 -10.16
C VAL A 94 -40.05 6.22 -11.59
N ASN A 95 -39.11 5.99 -12.50
CA ASN A 95 -39.27 6.39 -13.90
C ASN A 95 -40.43 5.67 -14.59
N LYS A 96 -40.68 4.38 -14.28
CA LYS A 96 -41.88 3.68 -14.76
C LYS A 96 -43.18 4.26 -14.20
N LEU A 97 -43.18 4.67 -12.93
CA LEU A 97 -44.31 5.37 -12.32
C LEU A 97 -44.50 6.74 -12.98
N LEU A 98 -43.42 7.48 -13.21
CA LEU A 98 -43.44 8.74 -13.94
C LEU A 98 -43.88 8.58 -15.38
N GLU A 99 -43.50 7.53 -16.11
CA GLU A 99 -44.04 7.22 -17.45
C GLU A 99 -45.55 7.00 -17.42
N HIS A 100 -46.05 6.35 -16.36
CA HIS A 100 -47.47 6.14 -16.16
C HIS A 100 -48.22 7.45 -15.82
N VAL A 101 -47.57 8.37 -15.11
CA VAL A 101 -48.07 9.73 -14.79
C VAL A 101 -47.91 10.70 -15.96
N ASN A 102 -46.87 10.55 -16.79
CA ASN A 102 -46.57 11.37 -17.96
C ASN A 102 -47.52 11.08 -19.12
N LYS A 103 -48.20 9.93 -19.12
CA LYS A 103 -49.41 9.72 -19.95
C LYS A 103 -50.54 10.72 -19.62
N ASP A 104 -50.53 11.33 -18.44
CA ASP A 104 -51.60 12.20 -17.92
C ASP A 104 -51.22 13.68 -17.66
N MET A 105 -49.97 14.16 -17.85
CA MET A 105 -49.62 15.55 -18.31
C MET A 105 -48.17 16.04 -18.05
N ASN A 106 -47.70 16.84 -19.03
CA ASN A 106 -46.80 18.01 -19.06
C ASN A 106 -45.24 17.89 -19.01
N ILE A 107 -44.63 18.24 -20.15
CA ILE A 107 -43.21 18.09 -20.56
C ILE A 107 -42.23 19.10 -19.90
N SER A 108 -42.73 20.12 -19.19
CA SER A 108 -41.91 21.24 -18.70
C SER A 108 -40.99 20.90 -17.52
N GLU A 109 -41.33 19.90 -16.68
CA GLU A 109 -40.52 19.55 -15.50
C GLU A 109 -39.34 18.62 -15.81
N ILE A 110 -39.41 17.84 -16.89
CA ILE A 110 -38.35 16.89 -17.29
C ILE A 110 -37.09 17.62 -17.79
N ALA A 111 -37.25 18.79 -18.43
CA ALA A 111 -36.11 19.60 -18.89
C ALA A 111 -35.24 20.11 -17.72
N LYS A 112 -35.85 20.48 -16.59
CA LYS A 112 -35.12 20.97 -15.41
C LYS A 112 -34.30 19.89 -14.71
N VAL A 113 -34.77 18.64 -14.71
CA VAL A 113 -34.07 17.52 -14.06
C VAL A 113 -32.84 17.08 -14.86
N MET A 114 -32.87 17.23 -16.19
CA MET A 114 -31.71 16.94 -17.04
C MET A 114 -30.62 18.01 -16.95
N ASP A 115 -30.98 19.29 -16.89
CA ASP A 115 -30.00 20.39 -16.70
C ASP A 115 -29.25 20.29 -15.35
N GLN A 116 -29.90 19.75 -14.30
CA GLN A 116 -29.27 19.56 -12.99
C GLN A 116 -28.37 18.31 -12.91
N PHE A 117 -28.56 17.32 -13.78
CA PHE A 117 -27.73 16.12 -13.84
C PHE A 117 -26.38 16.39 -14.52
N GLU A 118 -26.36 17.27 -15.53
CA GLU A 118 -25.17 17.63 -16.29
C GLU A 118 -24.13 18.39 -15.43
N GLN A 119 -24.59 19.31 -14.55
CA GLN A 119 -23.72 20.04 -13.61
C GLN A 119 -23.03 19.15 -12.56
N VAL A 120 -23.69 18.07 -12.14
CA VAL A 120 -23.14 17.17 -11.11
C VAL A 120 -22.09 16.21 -11.69
N PHE A 121 -22.22 15.87 -12.97
CA PHE A 121 -21.29 14.95 -13.64
C PHE A 121 -19.96 15.62 -13.99
N GLU A 122 -19.97 16.90 -14.39
CA GLU A 122 -18.76 17.67 -14.74
C GLU A 122 -17.81 17.90 -13.54
N THR A 123 -18.33 17.87 -12.30
CA THR A 123 -17.53 18.11 -11.08
C THR A 123 -16.85 16.85 -10.53
N PHE A 124 -17.24 15.65 -10.98
CA PHE A 124 -16.75 14.39 -10.44
C PHE A 124 -15.42 13.94 -11.08
N ASP A 125 -15.19 14.24 -12.36
CA ASP A 125 -14.04 13.74 -13.14
C ASP A 125 -12.72 14.47 -12.80
N VAL A 126 -12.79 15.75 -12.40
CA VAL A 126 -11.61 16.60 -12.14
C VAL A 126 -10.87 16.23 -10.83
N LYS A 127 -11.51 15.51 -9.90
CA LYS A 127 -10.92 15.15 -8.59
C LYS A 127 -10.16 13.82 -8.58
N GLU A 128 -10.39 12.94 -9.56
CA GLU A 128 -9.72 11.62 -9.60
C GLU A 128 -8.27 11.72 -10.12
N GLN A 129 -7.99 12.71 -10.99
CA GLN A 129 -6.71 12.82 -11.70
C GLN A 129 -5.57 13.47 -10.87
N VAL A 130 -5.90 14.26 -9.84
CA VAL A 130 -4.90 14.91 -8.95
C VAL A 130 -4.46 13.99 -7.81
N MET A 131 -5.33 13.08 -7.36
CA MET A 131 -5.06 12.18 -6.23
C MET A 131 -4.12 11.03 -6.59
N SER A 132 -4.14 10.57 -7.86
CA SER A 132 -3.32 9.45 -8.34
C SER A 132 -1.82 9.79 -8.51
N ASN A 133 -1.51 11.03 -8.91
CA ASN A 133 -0.12 11.45 -9.17
C ASN A 133 0.70 11.73 -7.90
N ALA A 134 0.07 12.11 -6.78
CA ALA A 134 0.76 12.34 -5.51
C ALA A 134 1.12 11.05 -4.76
N MET A 135 0.36 9.96 -4.98
CA MET A 135 0.50 8.73 -4.19
C MET A 135 1.58 7.77 -4.74
N ASN A 136 1.92 7.87 -6.04
CA ASN A 136 2.95 7.05 -6.69
C ASN A 136 4.40 7.52 -6.43
N GLN A 137 4.62 8.75 -5.97
CA GLN A 137 5.97 9.25 -5.62
C GLN A 137 6.45 8.82 -4.21
N ALA A 138 5.56 8.31 -3.35
CA ALA A 138 5.87 8.02 -1.94
C ALA A 138 6.33 6.57 -1.65
N MET A 139 6.29 5.65 -2.64
CA MET A 139 6.48 4.21 -2.39
C MET A 139 7.79 3.63 -2.94
N ALA A 140 8.71 4.47 -3.44
CA ALA A 140 9.95 4.03 -4.07
C ALA A 140 11.17 4.11 -3.14
N THR A 141 11.20 3.35 -2.03
CA THR A 141 12.50 2.89 -1.51
C THR A 141 12.35 1.66 -0.62
N SER A 142 12.80 0.53 -1.15
CA SER A 142 13.07 -0.71 -0.45
C SER A 142 14.00 -0.48 0.74
N THR A 143 13.64 -1.08 1.88
CA THR A 143 14.42 -1.31 3.11
C THR A 143 15.77 -0.58 3.19
N PRO A 144 15.82 0.61 3.80
CA PRO A 144 17.06 1.35 4.01
C PRO A 144 17.99 0.59 4.94
N THR A 145 19.27 0.52 4.59
CA THR A 145 20.34 -0.03 5.43
C THR A 145 20.40 0.65 6.80
N ASP A 146 20.01 1.93 6.86
CA ASP A 146 19.88 2.72 8.09
C ASP A 146 18.85 2.13 9.07
N ALA A 147 17.78 1.53 8.57
CA ALA A 147 16.76 0.91 9.43
C ALA A 147 17.31 -0.29 10.21
N VAL A 148 18.34 -0.96 9.66
CA VAL A 148 19.03 -2.07 10.31
C VAL A 148 19.91 -1.58 11.44
N GLN A 149 20.74 -0.56 11.18
CA GLN A 149 21.62 0.02 12.19
C GLN A 149 20.82 0.68 13.31
N ASN A 150 19.73 1.38 12.98
CA ASN A 150 18.87 2.02 13.97
C ASN A 150 18.20 1.01 14.91
N LEU A 151 17.75 -0.15 14.39
CA LEU A 151 17.17 -1.19 15.25
C LEU A 151 18.24 -1.79 16.19
N LEU A 152 19.47 -2.00 15.70
CA LEU A 152 20.55 -2.53 16.52
C LEU A 152 20.94 -1.56 17.65
N ARG A 153 20.98 -0.26 17.34
CA ARG A 153 21.25 0.81 18.31
C ARG A 153 20.15 0.92 19.37
N GLN A 154 18.88 0.89 18.96
CA GLN A 154 17.75 0.86 19.88
C GLN A 154 17.82 -0.34 20.84
N ILE A 155 18.16 -1.53 20.33
CA ILE A 155 18.32 -2.74 21.15
C ILE A 155 19.51 -2.60 22.11
N ALA A 156 20.62 -1.99 21.69
CA ALA A 156 21.80 -1.75 22.52
C ALA A 156 21.48 -0.79 23.68
N ASP A 157 20.84 0.34 23.35
CA ASP A 157 20.46 1.39 24.30
C ASP A 157 19.43 0.88 25.33
N GLU A 158 18.40 0.15 24.88
CA GLU A 158 17.39 -0.47 25.77
C GLU A 158 17.98 -1.51 26.74
N ASN A 159 19.16 -2.04 26.44
CA ASN A 159 19.77 -3.13 27.20
C ASN A 159 21.09 -2.74 27.90
N ASN A 160 21.46 -1.45 27.90
CA ASN A 160 22.72 -0.91 28.45
C ASN A 160 23.96 -1.65 27.93
N LEU A 161 23.96 -2.03 26.64
CA LEU A 161 25.13 -2.63 26.00
C LEU A 161 25.88 -1.54 25.23
N ASP A 162 27.14 -1.30 25.59
CA ASP A 162 28.01 -0.34 24.90
C ASP A 162 28.57 -0.96 23.61
N ILE A 163 27.81 -0.84 22.50
CA ILE A 163 28.13 -1.40 21.17
C ILE A 163 28.49 -0.29 20.17
N GLY A 164 28.57 0.96 20.63
CA GLY A 164 28.73 2.16 19.78
C GLY A 164 29.98 2.15 18.89
N GLU A 165 31.09 1.62 19.38
CA GLU A 165 32.34 1.57 18.62
C GLU A 165 32.43 0.37 17.64
N GLN A 166 31.79 -0.76 17.97
CA GLN A 166 31.85 -1.97 17.13
C GLN A 166 30.89 -1.91 15.93
N LEU A 167 29.78 -1.16 16.05
CA LEU A 167 28.83 -0.96 14.95
C LEU A 167 29.37 -0.08 13.81
N ASN A 168 30.25 0.87 14.13
CA ASN A 168 30.92 1.73 13.14
C ASN A 168 32.10 1.03 12.45
N ALA A 169 32.60 -0.08 13.01
CA ALA A 169 33.78 -0.79 12.52
C ALA A 169 33.47 -1.88 11.47
N ILE A 170 32.19 -2.21 11.21
CA ILE A 170 31.82 -3.24 10.23
C ILE A 170 31.52 -2.57 8.88
N PRO A 171 32.34 -2.78 7.83
CA PRO A 171 32.11 -2.17 6.54
C PRO A 171 30.75 -2.59 6.00
N THR A 172 29.96 -1.59 5.58
CA THR A 172 28.73 -1.80 4.82
C THR A 172 29.12 -2.47 3.50
N VAL A 173 28.88 -3.77 3.36
CA VAL A 173 29.09 -4.48 2.09
C VAL A 173 28.23 -3.77 1.03
N PRO A 174 28.82 -3.13 0.00
CA PRO A 174 28.02 -2.56 -1.07
C PRO A 174 27.38 -3.73 -1.82
N GLN A 175 26.05 -3.86 -1.75
CA GLN A 175 25.31 -4.66 -2.72
C GLN A 175 25.38 -3.96 -4.09
N THR A 176 26.54 -4.05 -4.75
CA THR A 176 26.68 -3.77 -6.18
C THR A 176 26.81 -5.09 -6.91
N VAL A 177 25.75 -5.89 -6.88
CA VAL A 177 25.50 -6.85 -7.96
C VAL A 177 24.44 -6.21 -8.85
N LYS A 178 24.90 -5.29 -9.72
CA LYS A 178 24.07 -4.78 -10.82
C LYS A 178 23.88 -5.95 -11.79
N THR A 179 22.65 -6.43 -11.92
CA THR A 179 22.29 -7.36 -12.99
C THR A 179 22.47 -6.67 -14.35
N PRO A 180 22.90 -7.40 -15.41
CA PRO A 180 23.19 -6.82 -16.74
C PRO A 180 22.03 -5.99 -17.32
N ALA A 181 20.79 -6.36 -16.99
CA ALA A 181 19.57 -5.68 -17.44
C ALA A 181 19.43 -4.22 -16.94
N GLN A 182 20.07 -3.87 -15.82
CA GLN A 182 19.95 -2.53 -15.22
C GLN A 182 21.00 -1.55 -15.78
N GLN A 183 22.08 -2.03 -16.38
CA GLN A 183 23.07 -1.19 -17.07
C GLN A 183 22.60 -0.77 -18.46
N GLU A 184 21.86 -1.62 -19.18
CA GLU A 184 21.30 -1.27 -20.49
C GLU A 184 20.19 -0.21 -20.38
N ALA A 185 19.32 -0.31 -19.38
CA ALA A 185 18.24 0.67 -19.16
C ALA A 185 18.78 2.06 -18.81
N ALA A 186 19.87 2.15 -18.03
CA ALA A 186 20.52 3.41 -17.67
C ALA A 186 21.33 4.01 -18.84
N ALA A 187 21.88 3.17 -19.72
CA ALA A 187 22.57 3.63 -20.93
C ALA A 187 21.58 4.16 -22.00
N GLN A 188 20.41 3.53 -22.12
CA GLN A 188 19.36 3.97 -23.05
C GLN A 188 18.71 5.28 -22.59
N SER A 189 18.45 5.45 -21.30
CA SER A 189 17.87 6.69 -20.75
C SER A 189 18.80 7.90 -20.96
N ASN A 190 20.11 7.72 -20.76
CA ASN A 190 21.10 8.77 -21.01
C ASN A 190 21.24 9.13 -22.50
N ARG A 191 21.16 8.15 -23.41
CA ARG A 191 21.14 8.41 -24.86
C ARG A 191 19.90 9.18 -25.31
N LEU A 192 18.72 8.83 -24.79
CA LEU A 192 17.46 9.52 -25.10
C LEU A 192 17.40 10.95 -24.51
N ALA A 193 18.09 11.20 -23.40
CA ALA A 193 18.24 12.54 -22.84
C ALA A 193 19.17 13.41 -23.71
N ALA A 194 20.30 12.86 -24.17
CA ALA A 194 21.23 13.58 -25.03
C ALA A 194 20.62 14.00 -26.38
N ILE A 195 19.74 13.17 -26.97
CA ILE A 195 19.05 13.51 -28.22
C ILE A 195 17.99 14.60 -28.01
N ARG A 196 17.31 14.61 -26.84
CA ARG A 196 16.33 15.65 -26.49
C ARG A 196 16.94 17.03 -26.25
N HIS A 197 18.24 17.12 -25.96
CA HIS A 197 18.95 18.38 -25.82
C HIS A 197 19.65 18.85 -27.11
N ALA A 198 19.59 18.06 -28.19
CA ALA A 198 20.28 18.33 -29.44
C ALA A 198 19.34 18.70 -30.62
N THR A 199 18.09 19.07 -30.33
CA THR A 199 17.14 19.66 -31.31
C THR A 199 16.57 20.95 -30.73
#